data_AF-A0A1X6N596-F1
#
_entry.id   AF-A0A1X6N596-F1
#
_cell.length_a   1.000
_cell.length_b   1.000
_cell.length_c   1.000
_cell.angle_alpha   90.00
_cell.angle_beta   90.00
_cell.angle_gamma   90.00
#
_symmetry.space_group_name_H-M   'P 1'
#
loop_
_entity.id
_entity.type
_entity.pdbx_description
1 polymer ?
#
loop_
_entity_poly.entity_id
_entity_poly.type
_entity_poly.pdbx_seq_one_letter_code
_entity_poly.pdbx_strand_id
1 'polypeptide(L)'
;MAHSVSEACTPLKREYDACFNAWFEGYLEPAVSASASADPARRTTFAQEKAAEYERSCGKVWAQYRECVQGAVKEKGLDSLLEQARQENPLSEPPPLLDDGTSSR
;
A
#
# COMPACT_ATOMS: atom_id res chain seq x y z
N MET A 1 15.39 -5.24 6.80
CA MET A 1 13.92 -5.05 6.92
C MET A 1 13.65 -4.03 8.01
N ALA A 2 12.61 -3.22 7.86
CA ALA A 2 12.24 -2.20 8.84
C ALA A 2 11.65 -2.81 10.12
N HIS A 3 11.82 -2.13 11.25
CA HIS A 3 11.14 -2.44 12.51
C HIS A 3 9.70 -1.91 12.47
N SER A 4 8.82 -2.48 13.31
CA SER A 4 7.46 -1.94 13.48
C SER A 4 7.43 -0.84 14.55
N VAL A 5 6.29 -0.15 14.67
CA VAL A 5 6.06 0.90 15.69
C VAL A 5 6.14 0.37 17.13
N SER A 6 5.97 -0.95 17.29
CA SER A 6 6.22 -1.69 18.51
C SER A 6 7.10 -2.90 18.17
N GLU A 7 8.10 -3.18 19.02
CA GLU A 7 9.00 -4.32 18.82
C GLU A 7 8.26 -5.66 18.82
N ALA A 8 7.15 -5.75 19.57
CA ALA A 8 6.30 -6.95 19.60
C ALA A 8 5.68 -7.28 18.23
N CYS A 9 5.45 -6.26 17.38
CA CYS A 9 4.87 -6.44 16.05
C CYS A 9 5.93 -6.69 14.95
N THR A 10 7.22 -6.53 15.25
CA THR A 10 8.30 -6.66 14.26
C THR A 10 8.39 -8.05 13.62
N PRO A 11 8.22 -9.19 14.33
CA PRO A 11 8.22 -10.50 13.70
C PRO A 11 7.09 -10.68 12.67
N LEU A 12 5.86 -10.29 13.05
CA LEU A 12 4.68 -10.32 12.17
C LEU A 12 4.87 -9.42 10.95
N LYS A 13 5.47 -8.24 11.13
CA LYS A 13 5.80 -7.32 10.03
C LYS A 13 6.71 -7.98 9.01
N ARG A 14 7.79 -8.63 9.47
CA ARG A 14 8.79 -9.23 8.56
C ARG A 14 8.18 -10.38 7.75
N GLU A 15 7.34 -11.20 8.37
CA GLU A 15 6.62 -12.27 7.69
C GLU A 15 5.62 -11.73 6.67
N TYR A 16 4.84 -10.70 7.06
CA TYR A 16 3.91 -10.03 6.16
C TYR A 16 4.62 -9.36 4.98
N ASP A 17 5.66 -8.56 5.24
CA ASP A 17 6.41 -7.84 4.21
C ASP A 17 7.03 -8.81 3.20
N ALA A 18 7.56 -9.96 3.65
CA ALA A 18 8.10 -10.98 2.77
C ALA A 18 7.02 -11.59 1.85
N CYS A 19 5.86 -11.93 2.40
CA CYS A 19 4.73 -12.44 1.63
C CYS A 19 4.21 -11.39 0.62
N PHE A 20 4.01 -10.16 1.10
CA PHE A 20 3.51 -9.06 0.29
C PHE A 20 4.44 -8.77 -0.88
N ASN A 21 5.76 -8.67 -0.66
CA ASN A 21 6.71 -8.35 -1.73
C ASN A 21 6.69 -9.42 -2.83
N ALA A 22 6.65 -10.70 -2.47
CA ALA A 22 6.56 -11.80 -3.44
C ALA A 22 5.26 -11.76 -4.25
N TRP A 23 4.13 -11.44 -3.61
CA TRP A 23 2.85 -11.24 -4.31
C TRP A 23 2.85 -9.97 -5.18
N PHE A 24 3.44 -8.89 -4.67
CA PHE A 24 3.38 -7.54 -5.25
C PHE A 24 4.12 -7.45 -6.58
N GLU A 25 5.27 -8.12 -6.70
CA GLU A 25 5.99 -8.23 -7.98
C GLU A 25 5.08 -8.76 -9.09
N GLY A 26 4.34 -9.85 -8.82
CA GLY A 26 3.39 -10.41 -9.77
C GLY A 26 2.16 -9.55 -9.99
N TYR A 27 1.73 -8.75 -9.01
CA TYR A 27 0.60 -7.82 -9.17
C TYR A 27 0.93 -6.64 -10.09
N LEU A 28 2.19 -6.19 -10.14
CA LEU A 28 2.61 -5.05 -10.96
C LEU A 28 2.75 -5.37 -12.45
N GLU A 29 2.85 -6.65 -12.83
CA GLU A 29 3.10 -7.11 -14.22
C GLU A 29 2.26 -6.38 -15.31
N PRO A 30 0.93 -6.19 -15.17
CA PRO A 30 0.15 -5.49 -16.19
C PRO A 30 0.40 -3.97 -16.27
N ALA A 31 0.96 -3.37 -15.22
CA ALA A 31 1.31 -1.95 -15.21
C ALA A 31 2.70 -1.70 -15.80
N VAL A 32 3.64 -2.65 -15.58
CA VAL A 32 5.02 -2.54 -16.08
C VAL A 32 5.18 -3.09 -17.50
N SER A 33 4.32 -4.01 -17.93
CA SER A 33 4.26 -4.47 -19.32
C SER A 33 3.61 -3.40 -20.20
N ALA A 34 4.42 -2.72 -21.00
CA ALA A 34 4.02 -1.61 -21.89
C ALA A 34 2.90 -1.95 -22.93
N SER A 35 2.41 -3.18 -22.98
CA SER A 35 1.38 -3.70 -23.89
C SER A 35 0.09 -4.15 -23.20
N ALA A 36 0.00 -4.15 -21.87
CA ALA A 36 -1.16 -4.66 -21.13
C ALA A 36 -2.25 -3.61 -20.83
N SER A 37 -2.17 -2.43 -21.44
CA SER A 37 -2.93 -1.25 -21.02
C SER A 37 -4.22 -0.94 -21.77
N ALA A 38 -4.67 -1.77 -22.72
CA ALA A 38 -5.79 -1.39 -23.59
C ALA A 38 -7.19 -1.86 -23.14
N ASP A 39 -7.31 -2.85 -22.24
CA ASP A 39 -8.62 -3.43 -21.89
C ASP A 39 -8.93 -3.32 -20.37
N PRO A 40 -9.88 -2.44 -19.98
CA PRO A 40 -10.33 -2.31 -18.60
C PRO A 40 -10.86 -3.60 -17.98
N ALA A 41 -11.55 -4.45 -18.75
CA ALA A 41 -12.15 -5.68 -18.24
C ALA A 41 -11.06 -6.68 -17.81
N ARG A 42 -10.01 -6.81 -18.62
CA ARG A 42 -8.85 -7.65 -18.30
C ARG A 42 -8.12 -7.19 -17.04
N ARG A 43 -7.98 -5.87 -16.85
CA ARG A 43 -7.38 -5.30 -15.64
C ARG A 43 -8.20 -5.64 -14.40
N THR A 44 -9.53 -5.51 -14.47
CA THR A 44 -10.41 -5.85 -13.36
C THR A 44 -10.33 -7.33 -13.00
N THR A 45 -10.40 -8.23 -13.99
CA THR A 45 -10.27 -9.67 -13.75
C THR A 45 -8.92 -10.01 -13.11
N PHE A 46 -7.82 -9.49 -13.66
CA PHE A 46 -6.49 -9.72 -13.10
C PHE A 46 -6.38 -9.23 -11.65
N ALA A 47 -6.89 -8.02 -11.36
CA ALA A 47 -6.88 -7.48 -10.01
C ALA A 47 -7.70 -8.35 -9.03
N GLN A 48 -8.84 -8.88 -9.46
CA GLN A 48 -9.66 -9.80 -8.66
C GLN A 48 -8.93 -11.12 -8.37
N GLU A 49 -8.31 -11.72 -9.39
CA GLU A 49 -7.52 -12.96 -9.24
C GLU A 49 -6.35 -12.75 -8.29
N LYS A 50 -5.63 -11.64 -8.43
CA LYS A 50 -4.53 -11.28 -7.53
C LYS A 50 -5.01 -10.98 -6.11
N ALA A 51 -6.18 -10.38 -5.93
CA ALA A 51 -6.77 -10.19 -4.61
C ALA A 51 -7.10 -11.55 -3.95
N ALA A 52 -7.64 -12.51 -4.71
CA ALA A 52 -7.90 -13.86 -4.21
C ALA A 52 -6.61 -14.65 -3.93
N GLU A 53 -5.54 -14.42 -4.69
CA GLU A 53 -4.20 -14.93 -4.39
C GLU A 53 -3.68 -14.36 -3.06
N TYR A 54 -3.72 -13.03 -2.91
CA TYR A 54 -3.28 -12.33 -1.70
C TYR A 54 -3.99 -12.82 -0.45
N GLU A 55 -5.31 -12.99 -0.51
CA GLU A 55 -6.08 -13.42 0.66
C GLU A 55 -5.67 -14.82 1.12
N ARG A 56 -5.40 -15.71 0.16
CA ARG A 56 -4.95 -17.08 0.45
C ARG A 56 -3.51 -17.15 0.95
N SER A 57 -2.61 -16.32 0.43
CA SER A 57 -1.18 -16.37 0.77
C SER A 57 -0.80 -15.49 1.95
N CYS A 58 -1.29 -14.25 1.99
CA CYS A 58 -0.86 -13.23 2.95
C CYS A 58 -1.97 -12.79 3.91
N GLY A 59 -3.24 -13.06 3.61
CA GLY A 59 -4.41 -12.53 4.34
C GLY A 59 -4.38 -12.79 5.85
N LYS A 60 -4.05 -14.02 6.25
CA LYS A 60 -3.95 -14.39 7.69
C LYS A 60 -2.84 -13.62 8.42
N VAL A 61 -1.64 -13.56 7.84
CA VAL A 61 -0.49 -12.87 8.43
C VAL A 61 -0.76 -11.36 8.48
N TRP A 62 -1.37 -10.81 7.43
CA TRP A 62 -1.80 -9.41 7.41
C TRP A 62 -2.78 -9.09 8.53
N ALA A 63 -3.80 -9.93 8.75
CA ALA A 63 -4.78 -9.70 9.81
C ALA A 63 -4.11 -9.64 11.20
N GLN A 64 -3.20 -10.57 11.48
CA GLN A 64 -2.45 -10.62 12.75
C GLN A 64 -1.53 -9.42 12.92
N TYR A 65 -0.77 -9.07 11.88
CA TYR A 65 0.12 -7.91 11.90
C TYR A 65 -0.67 -6.60 12.10
N ARG A 66 -1.77 -6.42 11.36
CA ARG A 66 -2.65 -5.25 11.44
C ARG A 66 -3.23 -5.09 12.83
N GLU A 67 -3.71 -6.16 13.45
CA GLU A 67 -4.25 -6.14 14.81
C GLU A 67 -3.18 -5.68 15.82
N CYS A 68 -1.96 -6.24 15.75
CA CYS A 68 -0.85 -5.84 16.60
C CYS A 68 -0.51 -4.35 16.46
N VAL A 69 -0.40 -3.85 15.22
CA VAL A 69 -0.08 -2.45 14.95
C VAL A 69 -1.20 -1.52 15.41
N GLN A 70 -2.47 -1.87 15.17
CA GLN A 70 -3.59 -1.07 15.63
C GLN A 70 -3.65 -0.96 17.16
N GLY A 71 -3.31 -2.04 17.88
CA GLY A 71 -3.11 -2.00 19.33
C GLY A 71 -2.03 -1.01 19.73
N ALA A 72 -0.83 -1.15 19.16
CA ALA A 72 0.30 -0.26 19.46
C ALA A 72 0.06 1.22 19.10
N VAL A 73 -0.68 1.48 18.01
CA VAL A 73 -1.08 2.84 17.60
C VAL A 73 -2.01 3.48 18.62
N LYS A 74 -3.00 2.73 19.12
CA LYS A 74 -3.92 3.19 20.17
C LYS A 74 -3.20 3.44 21.49
N GLU A 75 -2.31 2.54 21.90
CA GLU A 75 -1.49 2.71 23.12
C GLU A 75 -0.61 3.96 23.07
N LYS A 76 -0.19 4.36 21.87
CA LYS A 76 0.60 5.58 21.65
C LYS A 76 -0.24 6.84 21.43
N GLY A 77 -1.58 6.74 21.44
CA GLY A 77 -2.48 7.87 21.21
C GLY A 77 -2.40 8.51 19.82
N LEU A 78 -1.99 7.74 18.81
CA LEU A 78 -1.82 8.22 17.43
C LEU A 78 -3.06 7.93 16.55
N ASP A 79 -4.02 7.19 17.07
CA ASP A 79 -5.19 6.71 16.34
C ASP A 79 -6.05 7.82 15.75
N SER A 80 -6.29 8.89 16.52
CA SER A 80 -7.11 10.03 16.08
C SER A 80 -6.44 10.82 14.94
N LEU A 81 -5.12 11.04 15.05
CA LEU A 81 -4.33 11.74 14.02
C LEU A 81 -4.22 10.91 12.74
N LEU A 82 -3.99 9.61 12.86
CA LEU A 82 -3.91 8.71 11.71
C LEU A 82 -5.27 8.58 11.01
N GLU A 83 -6.38 8.55 11.75
CA GLU A 83 -7.71 8.50 11.14
C GLU A 83 -8.03 9.77 10.35
N GLN A 84 -7.72 10.94 10.90
CA GLN A 84 -7.86 12.22 10.17
C GLN A 84 -7.02 12.21 8.89
N ALA A 85 -5.73 11.86 8.99
CA ALA A 85 -4.84 11.83 7.84
C ALA A 85 -5.27 10.81 6.76
N ARG A 86 -5.90 9.69 7.14
CA ARG A 86 -6.41 8.69 6.19
C ARG A 86 -7.66 9.15 5.43
N GLN A 87 -8.39 10.13 5.94
CA GLN A 87 -9.54 10.73 5.27
C GLN A 87 -9.12 11.79 4.25
N GLU A 88 -7.89 12.29 4.33
CA GLU A 88 -7.34 13.21 3.35
C GLU A 88 -7.13 12.48 2.00
N ASN A 89 -7.51 13.12 0.89
CA ASN A 89 -7.24 12.64 -0.46
C ASN A 89 -6.22 13.56 -1.17
N PRO A 90 -4.93 13.48 -0.79
CA PRO A 90 -3.92 14.46 -1.20
C PRO A 90 -3.62 14.46 -2.71
N LEU A 91 -4.02 13.42 -3.44
CA LEU A 91 -3.79 13.30 -4.89
C LEU A 91 -5.00 13.71 -5.74
N SER A 92 -5.93 14.48 -5.17
CA SER A 92 -7.10 15.02 -5.90
C SER A 92 -6.71 16.03 -6.97
N GLU A 93 -5.66 16.82 -6.71
CA GLU A 93 -5.15 17.83 -7.61
C GLU A 93 -3.75 17.42 -8.09
N PRO A 94 -3.45 17.56 -9.39
CA PRO A 94 -2.08 17.36 -9.87
C PRO A 94 -1.15 18.35 -9.14
N PRO A 95 0.10 17.97 -8.85
CA PRO A 95 1.07 18.89 -8.27
C PRO A 95 1.10 20.19 -9.09
N PRO A 96 1.12 21.36 -8.45
CA PRO A 96 1.24 22.62 -9.18
C PRO A 96 2.47 22.51 -10.08
N LEU A 97 2.27 22.71 -11.37
CA LEU A 97 3.38 22.78 -12.32
C LEU A 97 4.32 23.86 -11.78
N LEU A 98 5.57 23.49 -11.53
CA LEU A 98 6.59 24.45 -11.13
C LEU A 98 6.61 25.53 -12.21
N ASP A 99 6.12 26.72 -11.85
CA ASP A 99 6.24 27.90 -12.69
C ASP A 99 7.73 28.23 -12.69
N ASP A 100 8.44 27.74 -13.72
CA ASP A 100 9.81 28.15 -14.00
C ASP A 100 9.72 29.61 -14.44
N GLY A 101 9.73 30.50 -13.44
CA GLY A 101 9.74 31.94 -13.56
C GLY A 101 11.04 32.47 -14.18
N THR A 102 11.53 31.83 -15.23
CA THR A 102 12.65 32.28 -16.06
C THR A 102 12.19 32.52 -17.49
N SER A 103 11.26 33.45 -17.70
CA SER A 103 11.14 34.13 -18.99
C SER A 103 10.36 35.43 -18.88
N SER A 104 11.06 36.55 -18.67
CA SER A 104 10.93 37.74 -19.51
C SER A 104 11.93 38.83 -19.09
N ARG A 105 12.96 38.94 -19.92
CA ARG A 105 13.51 40.16 -20.55
C ARG A 105 13.80 41.38 -19.68
#